data_AF-A0A968A555-F1
#
_entry.id   AF-A0A968A555-F1
#
_cell.length_a   1.000
_cell.length_b   1.000
_cell.length_c   1.000
_cell.angle_alpha   90.00
_cell.angle_beta   90.00
_cell.angle_gamma   90.00
#
_symmetry.space_group_name_H-M   'P 1'
#
loop_
_entity.id
_entity.type
_entity.pdbx_description
1 polymer ?
#
loop_
_entity_poly.entity_id
_entity_poly.type
_entity_poly.pdbx_seq_one_letter_code
_entity_poly.pdbx_strand_id
1 'polypeptide(L)'
;GRLEQNAGNDVRRVGEEGLFEQLVENNIAAFGKAQFNQIVTTDPHSLNALRNEYPQYGGMWPVNHYTNILLQLFEAGKLKVKKGLYHYHGTYHDPCYLGRYN
;
A
#
# COMPACT_ATOMS: atom_id res chain seq x y z
N GLY A 1 -10.55 4.32 4.37
CA GLY A 1 -11.65 5.10 4.97
C GLY A 1 -13.00 4.66 4.40
N ARG A 2 -14.15 5.03 4.99
CA ARG A 2 -15.49 4.66 4.48
C ARG A 2 -15.78 5.14 3.05
N LEU A 3 -15.01 6.12 2.57
CA LEU A 3 -15.15 6.72 1.24
C LEU A 3 -14.13 6.21 0.22
N GLU A 4 -13.14 5.42 0.66
CA GLU A 4 -12.11 4.85 -0.22
C GLU A 4 -12.64 3.56 -0.85
N GLN A 5 -12.35 3.37 -2.12
CA GLN A 5 -12.67 2.17 -2.89
C GLN A 5 -11.40 1.31 -3.04
N ASN A 6 -11.54 0.15 -3.67
CA ASN A 6 -10.40 -0.67 -4.05
C ASN A 6 -9.40 0.15 -4.89
N ALA A 7 -8.10 -0.07 -4.71
CA ALA A 7 -7.04 0.64 -5.45
C ALA A 7 -7.07 0.37 -6.97
N GLY A 8 -7.73 -0.72 -7.40
CA GLY A 8 -7.97 -1.04 -8.80
C GLY A 8 -6.87 -1.87 -9.46
N ASN A 9 -5.85 -2.34 -8.71
CA ASN A 9 -4.76 -3.14 -9.28
C ASN A 9 -5.30 -4.33 -10.10
N ASP A 10 -6.17 -5.15 -9.51
CA ASP A 10 -6.65 -6.37 -10.18
C ASP A 10 -7.54 -6.05 -11.38
N VAL A 11 -8.39 -5.01 -11.24
CA VAL A 11 -9.24 -4.47 -12.30
C VAL A 11 -8.41 -4.09 -13.52
N ARG A 12 -7.31 -3.34 -13.30
CA ARG A 12 -6.41 -2.98 -14.39
C ARG A 12 -5.71 -4.18 -15.00
N ARG A 13 -5.27 -5.13 -14.16
CA ARG A 13 -4.56 -6.33 -14.64
C ARG A 13 -5.43 -7.27 -15.47
N VAL A 14 -6.75 -7.26 -15.28
CA VAL A 14 -7.68 -7.99 -16.16
C VAL A 14 -8.07 -7.22 -17.42
N GLY A 15 -7.55 -5.99 -17.61
CA GLY A 15 -7.73 -5.17 -18.81
C GLY A 15 -8.88 -4.16 -18.75
N GLU A 16 -9.55 -4.02 -17.61
CA GLU A 16 -10.69 -3.12 -17.42
C GLU A 16 -10.23 -1.68 -17.11
N GLU A 17 -9.54 -1.04 -18.07
CA GLU A 17 -8.95 0.29 -17.89
C GLU A 17 -10.00 1.35 -17.53
N GLY A 18 -11.19 1.33 -18.15
CA GLY A 18 -12.24 2.32 -17.84
C GLY A 18 -12.75 2.23 -16.39
N LEU A 19 -12.87 1.02 -15.84
CA LEU A 19 -13.23 0.85 -14.43
C LEU A 19 -12.07 1.24 -13.52
N PHE A 20 -10.83 0.96 -13.92
CA PHE A 20 -9.66 1.41 -13.19
C PHE A 20 -9.62 2.94 -13.08
N GLU A 21 -9.84 3.66 -14.18
CA GLU A 21 -9.90 5.13 -14.20
C GLU A 21 -10.98 5.68 -13.26
N GLN A 22 -12.18 5.11 -13.29
CA GLN A 22 -13.25 5.51 -12.36
C GLN A 22 -12.87 5.29 -10.89
N LEU A 23 -12.22 4.16 -10.56
CA LEU A 23 -11.74 3.89 -9.20
C LEU A 23 -10.68 4.91 -8.78
N VAL A 24 -9.74 5.24 -9.69
CA VAL A 24 -8.69 6.23 -9.44
C VAL A 24 -9.29 7.60 -9.15
N GLU A 25 -10.20 8.08 -10.00
CA GLU A 25 -10.85 9.39 -9.83
C GLU A 25 -11.63 9.47 -8.51
N ASN A 26 -12.41 8.44 -8.19
CA ASN A 26 -13.17 8.37 -6.94
C ASN A 26 -12.26 8.41 -5.72
N ASN A 27 -11.16 7.65 -5.77
CA ASN A 27 -10.19 7.60 -4.67
C ASN A 27 -9.44 8.92 -4.51
N ILE A 28 -9.00 9.55 -5.60
CA ILE A 28 -8.38 10.89 -5.54
C ILE A 28 -9.34 11.91 -4.91
N ALA A 29 -10.61 11.90 -5.32
CA ALA A 29 -11.63 12.79 -4.77
C ALA A 29 -11.90 12.51 -3.28
N ALA A 30 -11.83 11.24 -2.84
CA ALA A 30 -11.95 10.88 -1.43
C ALA A 30 -10.72 11.35 -0.61
N PHE A 31 -9.52 11.09 -1.13
CA PHE A 31 -8.27 11.52 -0.50
C PHE A 31 -8.16 13.04 -0.40
N GLY A 32 -8.60 13.79 -1.41
CA GLY A 32 -8.61 15.25 -1.38
C GLY A 32 -9.49 15.88 -0.29
N LYS A 33 -10.42 15.10 0.30
CA LYS A 33 -11.25 15.53 1.43
C LYS A 33 -10.61 15.21 2.79
N ALA A 34 -9.54 14.44 2.81
CA ALA A 34 -8.83 14.04 4.02
C ALA A 34 -7.54 14.85 4.19
N GLN A 35 -7.19 15.13 5.45
CA GLN A 35 -5.87 15.66 5.78
C GLN A 35 -5.01 14.51 6.31
N PHE A 36 -3.92 14.20 5.61
CA PHE A 36 -2.98 13.14 5.97
C PHE A 36 -1.59 13.44 5.40
N ASN A 37 -0.57 12.79 5.96
CA ASN A 37 0.82 13.00 5.57
C ASN A 37 1.35 11.90 4.63
N GLN A 38 0.79 10.69 4.74
CA GLN A 38 1.18 9.52 3.98
C GLN A 38 0.04 8.49 3.97
N ILE A 39 0.05 7.61 2.97
CA ILE A 39 -0.82 6.45 2.88
C ILE A 39 -0.05 5.23 3.37
N VAL A 40 -0.65 4.42 4.24
CA VAL A 40 -0.08 3.15 4.70
C VAL A 40 -0.99 2.01 4.26
N THR A 41 -0.43 1.00 3.59
CA THR A 41 -1.16 -0.18 3.12
C THR A 41 -0.55 -1.48 3.64
N THR A 42 -1.39 -2.48 3.90
CA THR A 42 -0.97 -3.86 4.19
C THR A 42 -0.92 -4.74 2.94
N ASP A 43 -1.44 -4.24 1.83
CA ASP A 43 -1.56 -4.95 0.58
C ASP A 43 -0.53 -4.44 -0.44
N PRO A 44 0.36 -5.30 -0.95
CA PRO A 44 1.41 -4.91 -1.90
C PRO A 44 0.85 -4.56 -3.29
N HIS A 45 -0.35 -5.02 -3.65
CA HIS A 45 -1.01 -4.64 -4.90
C HIS A 45 -1.52 -3.20 -4.87
N SER A 46 -2.16 -2.82 -3.76
CA SER A 46 -2.55 -1.45 -3.49
C SER A 46 -1.34 -0.53 -3.42
N LEU A 47 -0.22 -0.97 -2.83
CA LEU A 47 1.04 -0.21 -2.87
C LEU A 47 1.43 0.11 -4.30
N ASN A 48 1.45 -0.90 -5.17
CA ASN A 48 1.83 -0.72 -6.57
C ASN A 48 0.92 0.26 -7.32
N ALA A 49 -0.40 0.06 -7.24
CA ALA A 49 -1.36 0.94 -7.93
C ALA A 49 -1.24 2.39 -7.43
N LEU A 50 -1.24 2.59 -6.12
CA LEU A 50 -1.18 3.93 -5.52
C LEU A 50 0.17 4.63 -5.79
N ARG A 51 1.28 3.89 -5.77
CA ARG A 51 2.63 4.47 -5.89
C ARG A 51 3.06 4.68 -7.34
N ASN A 52 2.75 3.73 -8.23
CA ASN A 52 3.33 3.68 -9.57
C ASN A 52 2.32 4.08 -10.66
N GLU A 53 1.02 3.96 -10.41
CA GLU A 53 -0.01 4.12 -11.44
C GLU A 53 -0.87 5.38 -11.23
N TYR A 54 -1.32 5.64 -9.99
CA TYR A 54 -2.07 6.85 -9.65
C TYR A 54 -1.37 8.18 -10.00
N PRO A 55 -0.01 8.28 -10.01
CA PRO A 55 0.65 9.49 -10.48
C PRO A 55 0.27 9.90 -11.92
N GLN A 56 -0.12 8.94 -12.78
CA GLN A 56 -0.57 9.25 -14.15
C GLN A 56 -1.88 10.06 -14.18
N TYR A 57 -2.63 10.04 -13.09
CA TYR A 57 -3.93 10.70 -12.92
C TYR A 57 -3.85 11.85 -11.89
N GLY A 58 -2.65 12.25 -11.48
CA GLY A 58 -2.44 13.32 -10.50
C GLY A 58 -2.56 12.90 -9.03
N GLY A 59 -2.74 11.61 -8.74
CA GLY A 59 -2.75 11.07 -7.38
C GLY A 59 -1.33 10.79 -6.89
N MET A 60 -0.68 11.79 -6.28
CA MET A 60 0.69 11.67 -5.79
C MET A 60 0.77 11.86 -4.27
N TRP A 61 1.12 10.79 -3.56
CA TRP A 61 1.34 10.80 -2.11
C TRP A 61 2.53 9.93 -1.72
N PRO A 62 3.15 10.14 -0.55
CA PRO A 62 3.99 9.13 0.07
C PRO A 62 3.14 7.90 0.40
N VAL A 63 3.42 6.76 -0.24
CA VAL A 63 2.72 5.49 0.01
C VAL A 63 3.74 4.48 0.56
N ASN A 64 3.46 3.93 1.74
CA ASN A 64 4.33 2.97 2.41
C ASN A 64 3.58 1.65 2.67
N HIS A 65 4.28 0.53 2.52
CA HIS A 65 3.77 -0.73 3.05
C HIS A 65 4.03 -0.82 4.56
N TYR A 66 3.15 -1.50 5.29
CA TYR A 66 3.25 -1.59 6.75
C TYR A 66 4.59 -2.16 7.23
N THR A 67 5.21 -3.07 6.46
CA THR A 67 6.52 -3.64 6.81
C THR A 67 7.61 -2.57 6.82
N ASN A 68 7.56 -1.57 5.93
CA ASN A 68 8.53 -0.46 5.93
C ASN A 68 8.36 0.39 7.19
N ILE A 69 7.12 0.66 7.60
CA ILE A 69 6.84 1.40 8.84
C ILE A 69 7.33 0.61 10.07
N LEU A 70 7.07 -0.70 10.11
CA LEU A 70 7.55 -1.56 11.20
C LEU A 70 9.07 -1.58 11.28
N LEU A 71 9.76 -1.69 10.14
CA LEU A 71 11.22 -1.63 10.07
C LEU A 71 11.74 -0.30 10.60
N GLN A 72 11.19 0.83 10.15
CA GLN A 72 11.58 2.17 10.62
C GLN A 72 11.37 2.32 12.13
N LEU A 73 10.26 1.82 12.67
CA LEU A 73 10.00 1.88 14.11
C LEU A 73 10.97 0.99 14.91
N PHE A 74 11.35 -0.15 14.36
CA PHE A 74 12.33 -1.06 14.97
C PHE A 74 13.73 -0.44 14.97
N GLU A 75 14.19 0.11 13.84
CA GLU A 75 15.47 0.81 13.71
C GLU A 75 15.55 2.07 14.58
N ALA A 76 14.45 2.81 14.70
CA ALA A 76 14.35 3.96 15.60
C ALA A 76 14.26 3.58 17.09
N GLY A 77 14.29 2.29 17.43
CA GLY A 77 14.19 1.79 18.80
C GLY A 77 12.82 2.01 19.47
N LYS A 78 11.81 2.46 18.70
CA LYS A 78 10.44 2.72 19.17
C LYS A 78 9.64 1.42 19.29
N LEU A 79 9.98 0.41 18.49
CA LEU A 79 9.44 -0.94 18.58
C LEU A 79 10.52 -1.87 19.12
N LYS A 80 10.22 -2.57 20.22
CA LYS A 80 11.14 -3.56 20.83
C LYS A 80 10.47 -4.92 20.86
N VAL A 81 11.14 -5.92 20.29
CA VAL A 81 10.70 -7.31 20.36
C VAL A 81 11.08 -7.85 21.75
N LYS A 82 10.08 -8.03 22.61
CA LYS A 82 10.29 -8.44 24.02
C LYS A 82 10.49 -9.95 24.19
N LYS A 83 9.99 -10.76 23.25
CA LYS A 83 10.07 -12.22 23.27
C LYS A 83 10.50 -12.69 21.89
N GLY A 84 11.63 -13.40 21.80
CA GLY A 84 12.05 -14.04 20.56
C GLY A 84 11.19 -15.25 20.24
N LEU A 85 11.03 -15.53 18.96
CA LEU A 85 10.21 -16.64 18.44
C LEU A 85 11.00 -17.95 18.35
N TYR A 86 11.96 -18.19 19.26
CA TYR A 86 12.96 -19.27 19.17
C TYR A 86 12.39 -20.70 19.06
N HIS A 87 11.12 -20.90 19.40
CA HIS A 87 10.43 -22.21 19.32
C HIS A 87 9.36 -22.28 18.23
N TYR A 88 9.21 -21.23 17.42
CA TYR A 88 8.23 -21.17 16.34
C TYR A 88 8.92 -21.35 14.99
N HIS A 89 8.41 -22.28 14.20
CA HIS A 89 8.79 -22.42 12.80
C HIS A 89 7.71 -21.74 11.95
N GLY A 90 8.15 -20.91 11.02
CA GLY A 90 7.26 -20.23 10.08
C GLY A 90 7.90 -20.18 8.70
N THR A 91 7.07 -20.28 7.67
CA THR A 91 7.49 -20.05 6.28
C THR A 91 7.18 -18.61 5.92
N TYR A 92 8.21 -17.86 5.50
CA TYR A 92 8.02 -16.51 4.98
C TYR A 92 7.58 -16.57 3.52
N HIS A 93 6.47 -15.90 3.20
CA HIS A 93 6.02 -15.69 1.83
C HIS A 93 6.26 -14.23 1.46
N ASP A 94 7.14 -14.00 0.50
CA ASP A 94 7.44 -12.66 0.00
C ASP A 94 6.52 -12.29 -1.17
N PRO A 95 5.66 -11.27 -1.04
CA PRO A 95 4.80 -10.87 -2.14
C PRO A 95 5.62 -10.25 -3.27
N CYS A 96 5.34 -10.67 -4.51
CA CYS A 96 6.07 -10.19 -5.70
C CYS A 96 6.07 -8.66 -5.85
N TYR A 97 4.96 -7.98 -5.52
CA TYR A 97 4.87 -6.52 -5.58
C TYR A 97 5.64 -5.79 -4.48
N LEU A 98 6.03 -6.46 -3.39
CA LEU A 98 6.86 -5.84 -2.36
C LEU A 98 8.35 -5.90 -2.70
N GLY A 99 8.82 -7.03 -3.25
CA GLY A 99 10.25 -7.26 -3.50
C GLY A 99 10.73 -7.06 -4.95
N ARG A 100 9.85 -7.11 -5.96
CA ARG A 100 10.26 -7.03 -7.38
C ARG A 100 9.79 -5.79 -8.12
N TYR A 101 8.67 -5.20 -7.70
CA TYR A 101 8.04 -4.10 -8.43
C TYR A 101 8.08 -2.74 -7.68
N ASN A 102 8.58 -2.70 -6.43
CA ASN A 102 8.57 -1.51 -5.58
C ASN A 102 9.87 -1.29 -4.79
#